data_AF-A0A2R2MPI6-F1
#
_entry.id   AF-A0A2R2MPI6-F1
#
_cell.length_a   1.000
_cell.length_b   1.000
_cell.length_c   1.000
_cell.angle_alpha   90.00
_cell.angle_beta   90.00
_cell.angle_gamma   90.00
#
_symmetry.space_group_name_H-M   'P 1'
#
loop_
_entity.id
_entity.type
_entity.pdbx_description
1 polymer ?
#
loop_
_entity_poly.entity_id
_entity_poly.type
_entity_poly.pdbx_seq_one_letter_code
_entity_poly.pdbx_strand_id
1 'polypeptide(L)'
;MFSISTGHYKVKVIPYLRDLWLSFVAARRITKEEFVNTNMAFYSRSEEEFKAPFLYENSKVLEAGLEFVSIEIKETYFDSNLKSETDESSVTDDEQLSVARKARRYVNVFRAWAEAVFMSGLNGCRSEKEKVAIVNALFGQFEEDVTRNPQDFGYDMIVAYIDIVKSKPINGANSEETNCIVT
;
A
#
# COMPACT_ATOMS: atom_id res chain seq x y z
N MET A 1 5.70 1.34 -20.40
CA MET A 1 6.06 1.31 -18.97
C MET A 1 5.54 2.59 -18.36
N PHE A 2 4.38 2.53 -17.69
CA PHE A 2 3.87 3.70 -16.98
C PHE A 2 4.86 4.04 -15.87
N SER A 3 5.53 5.18 -15.99
CA SER A 3 6.24 5.76 -14.86
C SER A 3 5.17 6.19 -13.88
N ILE A 4 4.91 5.36 -12.86
CA ILE A 4 4.02 5.67 -11.75
C ILE A 4 4.78 6.64 -10.83
N SER A 5 5.12 7.81 -11.38
CA SER A 5 5.68 8.93 -10.65
C SER A 5 4.63 9.99 -10.66
N THR A 6 3.76 9.91 -9.67
CA THR A 6 2.87 10.98 -9.30
C THR A 6 3.71 12.20 -8.91
N GLY A 7 3.27 13.38 -9.35
CA GLY A 7 4.09 14.60 -9.32
C GLY A 7 3.86 15.49 -8.11
N HIS A 8 2.96 15.11 -7.19
CA HIS A 8 2.47 15.99 -6.14
C HIS A 8 3.45 16.16 -4.99
N TYR A 9 4.23 15.11 -4.68
CA TYR A 9 5.19 15.11 -3.57
C TYR A 9 6.58 14.73 -4.04
N LYS A 10 7.58 15.40 -3.48
CA LYS A 10 8.99 15.20 -3.82
C LYS A 10 9.50 13.84 -3.31
N VAL A 11 9.05 13.41 -2.13
CA VAL A 11 9.48 12.15 -1.53
C VAL A 11 8.55 11.02 -1.93
N LYS A 12 9.13 9.98 -2.51
CA LYS A 12 8.48 8.67 -2.69
C LYS A 12 8.74 7.84 -1.44
N VAL A 13 7.68 7.54 -0.69
CA VAL A 13 7.80 6.93 0.65
C VAL A 13 8.48 5.56 0.63
N ILE A 14 8.15 4.70 -0.34
CA ILE A 14 8.73 3.35 -0.40
C ILE A 14 10.26 3.39 -0.64
N PRO A 15 10.78 4.11 -1.66
CA PRO A 15 12.23 4.35 -1.77
C PRO A 15 12.85 5.02 -0.54
N TYR A 16 12.17 6.01 0.05
CA TYR A 16 12.66 6.68 1.26
C TYR A 16 12.82 5.70 2.43
N LEU A 17 11.83 4.85 2.71
CA LEU A 17 11.91 3.84 3.78
C LEU A 17 13.03 2.82 3.51
N ARG A 18 13.23 2.42 2.25
CA ARG A 18 14.37 1.57 1.86
C ARG A 18 15.69 2.26 2.18
N ASP A 19 15.87 3.51 1.77
CA ASP A 19 17.13 4.23 1.95
C ASP A 19 17.40 4.54 3.43
N LEU A 20 16.36 4.86 4.19
CA LEU A 20 16.43 5.01 5.64
C LEU A 20 16.82 3.69 6.32
N TRP A 21 16.24 2.56 5.91
CA TRP A 21 16.62 1.24 6.43
C TRP A 21 18.07 0.88 6.06
N LEU A 22 18.51 1.23 4.85
CA LEU A 22 19.90 1.05 4.44
C LEU A 22 20.86 1.89 5.28
N SER A 23 20.46 3.10 5.70
CA SER A 23 21.26 3.93 6.61
C SER A 23 21.49 3.25 7.97
N PHE A 24 20.57 2.40 8.43
CA PHE A 24 20.73 1.64 9.67
C PHE A 24 21.81 0.55 9.52
N VAL A 25 22.07 0.06 8.32
CA VAL A 25 23.21 -0.83 8.03
C VAL A 25 24.52 -0.05 8.19
N ALA A 26 24.60 1.16 7.61
CA ALA A 26 25.78 2.01 7.71
C ALA A 26 26.07 2.41 9.17
N ALA A 27 25.02 2.68 9.95
CA ALA A 27 25.10 2.95 11.38
C ALA A 27 25.30 1.70 12.25
N ARG A 28 25.43 0.51 11.66
CA ARG A 28 25.56 -0.79 12.34
C ARG A 28 24.44 -1.10 13.35
N ARG A 29 23.25 -0.54 13.14
CA ARG A 29 22.04 -0.86 13.93
C ARG A 29 21.43 -2.19 13.48
N ILE A 30 21.52 -2.46 12.18
CA ILE A 30 21.15 -3.74 11.56
C ILE A 30 22.30 -4.26 10.69
N THR A 31 22.25 -5.53 10.35
CA THR A 31 23.18 -6.17 9.43
C THR A 31 22.70 -6.02 7.98
N LYS A 32 23.61 -6.27 7.02
CA LYS A 32 23.24 -6.32 5.60
C LYS A 32 22.27 -7.46 5.29
N GLU A 33 22.40 -8.59 5.99
CA GLU A 33 21.49 -9.73 5.84
C GLU A 33 20.07 -9.36 6.28
N GLU A 34 19.92 -8.67 7.42
CA GLU A 34 18.62 -8.18 7.88
C GLU A 34 17.99 -7.20 6.89
N PHE A 35 18.80 -6.31 6.30
CA PHE A 35 18.31 -5.44 5.22
C PHE A 35 17.79 -6.22 4.01
N VAL A 36 18.53 -7.25 3.56
CA VAL A 36 18.13 -8.10 2.42
C VAL A 36 16.86 -8.90 2.74
N ASN A 37 16.72 -9.37 3.98
CA ASN A 37 15.55 -10.11 4.44
C ASN A 37 14.31 -9.23 4.63
N THR A 38 14.47 -7.91 4.80
CA THR A 38 13.36 -6.94 4.82
C THR A 38 12.91 -6.63 3.40
N ASN A 39 12.02 -7.47 2.84
CA ASN A 39 11.44 -7.24 1.51
C ASN A 39 9.92 -7.02 1.59
N MET A 40 9.45 -5.89 1.06
CA MET A 40 8.02 -5.63 0.93
C MET A 40 7.48 -6.35 -0.31
N ALA A 41 6.59 -7.32 -0.11
CA ALA A 41 5.88 -8.01 -1.20
C ALA A 41 4.81 -7.10 -1.82
N PHE A 42 5.24 -6.00 -2.43
CA PHE A 42 4.40 -5.02 -3.09
C PHE A 42 4.66 -5.04 -4.60
N TYR A 43 3.62 -5.28 -5.38
CA TYR A 43 3.69 -5.34 -6.83
C TYR A 43 2.56 -4.53 -7.46
N SER A 44 2.92 -3.51 -8.23
CA SER A 44 1.97 -2.74 -9.02
C SER A 44 1.66 -3.50 -10.31
N ARG A 45 0.42 -3.95 -10.45
CA ARG A 45 -0.05 -4.62 -11.67
C ARG A 45 -0.38 -3.58 -12.74
N SER A 46 -0.11 -3.95 -13.99
CA SER A 46 -0.63 -3.30 -15.18
C SER A 46 -2.12 -3.61 -15.39
N GLU A 47 -2.79 -2.82 -16.23
CA GLU A 47 -4.17 -3.06 -16.61
C GLU A 47 -4.33 -4.45 -17.26
N GLU A 48 -3.38 -4.83 -18.09
CA GLU A 48 -3.34 -6.14 -18.75
C GLU A 48 -3.25 -7.27 -17.72
N GLU A 49 -2.42 -7.13 -16.69
CA GLU A 49 -2.30 -8.11 -15.61
C GLU A 49 -3.56 -8.17 -14.73
N PHE A 50 -4.28 -7.06 -14.55
CA PHE A 50 -5.57 -7.07 -13.87
C PHE A 50 -6.64 -7.80 -14.67
N LYS A 51 -6.66 -7.64 -16.00
CA LYS A 51 -7.63 -8.29 -16.89
C LYS A 51 -7.31 -9.75 -17.17
N ALA A 52 -6.03 -10.12 -17.20
CA ALA A 52 -5.55 -11.45 -17.55
C ALA A 52 -6.37 -12.60 -16.92
N PRO A 53 -6.66 -12.61 -15.60
CA PRO A 53 -7.45 -13.68 -15.00
C PRO A 53 -8.85 -13.88 -15.60
N PHE A 54 -9.44 -12.87 -16.25
CA PHE A 54 -10.80 -12.95 -16.81
C PHE A 54 -10.84 -13.23 -18.31
N LEU A 55 -9.69 -13.24 -18.99
CA LEU A 55 -9.60 -13.38 -20.45
C LEU A 55 -9.08 -14.74 -20.90
N TYR A 56 -8.47 -15.53 -20.00
CA TYR A 56 -7.95 -16.86 -20.34
C TYR A 56 -9.00 -17.95 -20.09
N GLU A 57 -9.34 -18.71 -21.13
CA GLU A 57 -10.42 -19.73 -21.12
C GLU A 57 -10.31 -20.77 -20.00
N ASN A 58 -9.11 -21.07 -19.52
CA ASN A 58 -8.86 -22.04 -18.44
C ASN A 58 -8.46 -21.38 -17.11
N SER A 59 -8.89 -20.14 -16.88
CA SER A 59 -8.59 -19.48 -15.61
C SER A 59 -9.54 -19.98 -14.51
N LYS A 60 -8.99 -20.12 -13.30
CA LYS A 60 -9.77 -20.42 -12.09
C LYS A 60 -10.85 -19.37 -11.79
N VAL A 61 -10.69 -18.17 -12.33
CA VAL A 61 -11.63 -17.05 -12.15
C VAL A 61 -12.88 -17.27 -13.01
N LEU A 62 -12.69 -17.66 -14.28
CA LEU A 62 -13.80 -18.05 -15.16
C LEU A 62 -14.47 -19.35 -14.69
N GLU A 63 -13.69 -20.35 -14.24
CA GLU A 63 -14.24 -21.58 -13.63
C GLU A 63 -15.11 -21.30 -12.40
N ALA A 64 -14.78 -20.25 -11.64
CA ALA A 64 -15.58 -19.79 -10.51
C ALA A 64 -16.83 -18.98 -10.91
N GLY A 65 -17.04 -18.77 -12.21
CA GLY A 65 -18.12 -17.98 -12.78
C GLY A 65 -17.99 -16.49 -12.51
N LEU A 66 -16.76 -15.96 -12.42
CA LEU A 66 -16.52 -14.52 -12.27
C LEU A 66 -16.17 -13.92 -13.62
N GLU A 67 -16.93 -12.91 -14.03
CA GLU A 67 -16.77 -12.23 -15.31
C GLU A 67 -16.36 -10.77 -15.09
N PHE A 68 -15.40 -10.33 -15.90
CA PHE A 68 -14.95 -8.94 -15.92
C PHE A 68 -15.99 -8.05 -16.60
N VAL A 69 -16.32 -6.92 -15.96
CA VAL A 69 -17.22 -5.90 -16.52
C VAL A 69 -16.43 -4.68 -16.97
N SER A 70 -15.66 -4.09 -16.06
CA SER A 70 -14.96 -2.83 -16.30
C SER A 70 -13.71 -2.70 -15.43
N ILE A 71 -12.77 -1.87 -15.87
CA ILE A 71 -11.67 -1.38 -15.05
C ILE A 71 -11.51 0.12 -15.28
N GLU A 72 -11.31 0.85 -14.21
CA GLU A 72 -10.90 2.25 -14.24
C GLU A 72 -9.64 2.41 -13.40
N ILE A 73 -8.58 2.94 -13.99
CA ILE A 73 -7.33 3.25 -13.29
C ILE A 73 -7.29 4.75 -13.07
N LYS A 74 -7.24 5.17 -11.80
CA LYS A 74 -7.14 6.57 -11.41
C LYS A 74 -5.94 6.81 -10.54
N GLU A 75 -5.31 7.95 -10.76
CA GLU A 75 -4.46 8.55 -9.75
C GLU A 75 -5.36 9.16 -8.66
N THR A 76 -5.14 8.74 -7.42
CA THR A 76 -5.72 9.35 -6.23
C THR A 76 -4.58 9.73 -5.31
N TYR A 77 -4.73 10.81 -4.57
CA TYR A 77 -3.72 11.21 -3.61
C TYR A 77 -4.33 11.20 -2.22
N PHE A 78 -3.59 10.63 -1.27
CA PHE A 78 -3.90 10.75 0.14
C PHE A 78 -3.29 12.06 0.62
N ASP A 79 -4.07 13.13 0.55
CA ASP A 79 -3.68 14.40 1.14
C ASP A 79 -3.89 14.34 2.66
N SER A 80 -2.82 14.07 3.40
CA SER A 80 -2.85 14.18 4.86
C SER A 80 -2.93 15.64 5.35
N ASN A 81 -2.95 16.63 4.44
CA ASN A 81 -2.89 18.07 4.73
C ASN A 81 -1.89 18.35 5.85
N LEU A 82 -0.64 17.88 5.64
CA LEU A 82 0.51 18.16 6.50
C LEU A 82 0.88 19.66 6.50
N LYS A 83 0.35 20.42 5.53
CA LYS A 83 0.56 21.87 5.40
C LYS A 83 -0.07 22.62 6.57
N SER A 84 0.61 23.63 7.10
CA SER A 84 -0.04 24.70 7.86
C SER A 84 -0.79 25.59 6.86
N GLU A 85 -1.92 26.18 7.27
CA GLU A 85 -2.69 27.12 6.45
C GLU A 85 -2.04 28.51 6.37
N THR A 86 -0.91 28.70 7.05
CA THR A 86 -0.20 29.96 7.23
C THR A 86 1.15 29.95 6.50
N ASP A 87 1.42 31.00 5.72
CA ASP A 87 2.67 31.25 5.00
C ASP A 87 3.90 31.24 5.94
N GLU A 88 5.05 30.84 5.40
CA GLU A 88 6.31 30.41 6.04
C GLU A 88 6.98 31.36 7.05
N SER A 89 6.38 32.50 7.44
CA SER A 89 7.11 33.57 8.16
C SER A 89 6.97 33.62 9.68
N SER A 90 6.21 32.73 10.35
CA SER A 90 6.29 32.57 11.81
C SER A 90 5.45 31.38 12.29
N VAL A 91 6.07 30.23 12.55
CA VAL A 91 5.38 29.08 13.16
C VAL A 91 5.38 29.25 14.67
N THR A 92 4.19 29.37 15.27
CA THR A 92 4.02 29.38 16.73
C THR A 92 4.28 27.98 17.34
N ASP A 93 4.56 27.89 18.64
CA ASP A 93 4.75 26.59 19.33
C ASP A 93 3.51 25.68 19.18
N ASP A 94 2.32 26.27 19.16
CA ASP A 94 1.04 25.56 18.95
C ASP A 94 0.93 24.98 17.53
N GLU A 95 1.42 25.70 16.52
CA GLU A 95 1.47 25.21 15.13
C GLU A 95 2.53 24.11 14.95
N GLN A 96 3.69 24.20 15.60
CA GLN A 96 4.69 23.12 15.57
C GLN A 96 4.15 21.83 16.20
N LEU A 97 3.45 21.93 17.33
CA LEU A 97 2.74 20.80 17.93
C LEU A 97 1.67 20.23 16.99
N SER A 98 1.01 21.09 16.20
CA SER A 98 0.05 20.66 15.19
C SER A 98 0.71 19.89 14.03
N VAL A 99 1.88 20.33 13.55
CA VAL A 99 2.64 19.67 12.48
C VAL A 99 3.17 18.33 12.95
N ALA A 100 3.77 18.27 14.14
CA ALA A 100 4.25 17.01 14.72
C ALA A 100 3.12 15.98 14.88
N ARG A 101 1.92 16.42 15.32
CA ARG A 101 0.74 15.55 15.41
C ARG A 101 0.29 15.04 14.03
N LYS A 102 0.31 15.89 13.01
CA LYS A 102 -0.03 15.53 11.63
C LYS A 102 1.00 14.55 11.05
N ALA A 103 2.29 14.80 11.24
CA ALA A 103 3.39 13.92 10.84
C ALA A 103 3.27 12.54 11.49
N ARG A 104 3.02 12.48 12.80
CA ARG A 104 2.76 11.22 13.51
C ARG A 104 1.59 10.44 12.91
N ARG A 105 0.46 11.11 12.63
CA ARG A 105 -0.69 10.46 12.02
C ARG A 105 -0.34 9.87 10.65
N TYR A 106 0.37 10.64 9.83
CA TYR A 106 0.84 10.21 8.51
C TYR A 106 1.77 8.98 8.61
N VAL A 107 2.80 9.04 9.46
CA VAL A 107 3.73 7.93 9.68
C VAL A 107 3.03 6.68 10.21
N ASN A 108 2.04 6.84 11.10
CA ASN A 108 1.28 5.71 11.63
C ASN A 108 0.49 4.95 10.55
N VAL A 109 0.05 5.61 9.47
CA VAL A 109 -0.57 4.90 8.34
C VAL A 109 0.41 3.93 7.71
N PHE A 110 1.63 4.39 7.41
CA PHE A 110 2.68 3.53 6.84
C PHE A 110 3.14 2.46 7.81
N ARG A 111 3.26 2.81 9.09
CA ARG A 111 3.64 1.86 10.13
C ARG A 111 2.67 0.69 10.19
N ALA A 112 1.37 0.95 10.16
CA ALA A 112 0.35 -0.10 10.17
C ALA A 112 0.48 -1.10 9.01
N TRP A 113 1.06 -0.67 7.88
CA TRP A 113 1.21 -1.52 6.68
C TRP A 113 2.58 -2.22 6.64
N ALA A 114 3.61 -1.59 7.21
CA ALA A 114 5.00 -1.99 7.01
C ALA A 114 5.68 -2.59 8.24
N GLU A 115 5.18 -2.35 9.45
CA GLU A 115 5.83 -2.76 10.70
C GLU A 115 6.15 -4.26 10.72
N ALA A 116 5.19 -5.10 10.33
CA ALA A 116 5.37 -6.55 10.30
C ALA A 116 6.51 -6.99 9.35
N VAL A 117 6.72 -6.28 8.24
CA VAL A 117 7.80 -6.56 7.27
C VAL A 117 9.17 -6.20 7.86
N PHE A 118 9.28 -5.05 8.53
CA PHE A 118 10.53 -4.66 9.19
C PHE A 118 10.85 -5.60 10.36
N MET A 119 9.85 -5.98 11.14
CA MET A 119 10.01 -6.92 12.26
C MET A 119 10.46 -8.31 11.79
N SER A 120 9.88 -8.82 10.69
CA SER A 120 10.21 -10.15 10.17
C SER A 120 11.58 -10.25 9.49
N GLY A 121 12.08 -9.14 8.93
CA GLY A 121 13.43 -9.10 8.35
C GLY A 121 14.58 -9.12 9.36
N LEU A 122 14.31 -8.80 10.63
CA LEU A 122 15.32 -8.83 11.69
C LEU A 122 15.64 -10.25 12.17
N ASN A 123 16.91 -10.48 12.51
CA ASN A 123 17.44 -11.79 12.86
C ASN A 123 16.64 -12.43 14.02
N GLY A 124 16.34 -13.73 13.91
CA GLY A 124 15.59 -14.50 14.92
C GLY A 124 16.27 -14.58 16.29
N CYS A 125 17.58 -14.40 16.37
CA CYS A 125 18.33 -14.39 17.62
C CYS A 125 18.21 -13.07 18.41
N ARG A 126 17.69 -11.98 17.80
CA ARG A 126 17.41 -10.74 18.54
C ARG A 126 16.23 -10.94 19.48
N SER A 127 16.31 -10.30 20.64
CA SER A 127 15.16 -10.26 21.55
C SER A 127 14.01 -9.45 20.94
N GLU A 128 12.77 -9.76 21.31
CA GLU A 128 11.61 -9.01 20.84
C GLU A 128 11.71 -7.51 21.18
N LYS A 129 12.18 -7.19 22.39
CA LYS A 129 12.42 -5.81 22.84
C LYS A 129 13.39 -5.07 21.92
N GLU A 130 14.44 -5.75 21.48
CA GLU A 130 15.44 -5.17 20.58
C GLU A 130 14.86 -4.93 19.18
N LYS A 131 14.09 -5.88 18.65
CA LYS A 131 13.40 -5.72 17.36
C LYS A 131 12.45 -4.52 17.39
N VAL A 132 11.61 -4.45 18.42
CA VAL A 132 10.68 -3.33 18.64
C VAL A 132 11.44 -2.01 18.76
N ALA A 133 12.57 -1.97 19.48
CA ALA A 133 13.37 -0.75 19.61
C ALA A 133 13.96 -0.27 18.27
N ILE A 134 14.44 -1.19 17.43
CA ILE A 134 14.98 -0.86 16.11
C ILE A 134 13.87 -0.33 15.19
N VAL A 135 12.73 -1.01 15.15
CA VAL A 135 11.60 -0.58 14.31
C VAL A 135 11.00 0.73 14.80
N ASN A 136 10.93 0.95 16.11
CA ASN A 136 10.57 2.25 16.68
C ASN A 136 11.54 3.36 16.26
N ALA A 137 12.84 3.08 16.23
CA ALA A 137 13.83 4.06 15.78
C ALA A 137 13.67 4.39 14.29
N LEU A 138 13.31 3.42 13.44
CA LEU A 138 13.01 3.64 12.03
C LEU A 138 11.82 4.59 11.85
N PHE A 139 10.68 4.29 12.47
CA PHE A 139 9.48 5.14 12.34
C PHE A 139 9.62 6.48 13.08
N GLY A 140 10.42 6.54 14.15
CA GLY A 140 10.77 7.79 14.82
C GLY A 140 11.56 8.72 13.89
N GLN A 141 12.59 8.21 13.20
CA GLN A 141 13.34 9.01 12.24
C GLN A 141 12.47 9.47 11.06
N PHE A 142 11.55 8.61 10.61
CA PHE A 142 10.56 8.98 9.59
C PHE A 142 9.63 10.11 10.06
N GLU A 143 9.12 10.05 11.30
CA GLU A 143 8.29 11.12 11.89
C GLU A 143 9.07 12.45 11.98
N GLU A 144 10.35 12.39 12.38
CA GLU A 144 11.21 13.58 12.44
C GLU A 144 11.43 14.21 11.06
N ASP A 145 11.71 13.40 10.03
CA ASP A 145 11.95 13.90 8.68
C ASP A 145 10.70 14.49 8.05
N VAL A 146 9.53 13.87 8.27
CA VAL A 146 8.22 14.40 7.85
C VAL A 146 7.92 15.71 8.58
N THR A 147 8.19 15.77 9.89
CA THR A 147 7.98 17.00 10.69
C THR A 147 8.87 18.14 10.20
N ARG A 148 10.11 17.83 9.77
CA ARG A 148 11.07 18.82 9.27
C ARG A 148 10.70 19.37 7.89
N ASN A 149 10.18 18.52 7.00
CA ASN A 149 9.85 18.89 5.63
C ASN A 149 8.44 18.42 5.22
N PRO A 150 7.37 18.85 5.90
CA PRO A 150 6.02 18.29 5.72
C PRO A 150 5.47 18.43 4.31
N GLN A 151 5.98 19.40 3.54
CA GLN A 151 5.60 19.64 2.14
C GLN A 151 6.18 18.62 1.16
N ASP A 152 7.32 18.01 1.51
CA ASP A 152 8.01 17.04 0.67
C ASP A 152 7.34 15.66 0.74
N PHE A 153 6.57 15.40 1.80
CA PHE A 153 5.94 14.11 2.09
C PHE A 153 4.45 14.13 1.79
N GLY A 154 4.01 13.09 1.09
CA GLY A 154 2.62 12.74 0.86
C GLY A 154 2.55 11.35 0.27
N TYR A 155 1.37 10.93 -0.18
CA TYR A 155 1.23 9.59 -0.75
C TYR A 155 0.22 9.59 -1.89
N ASP A 156 0.74 9.57 -3.10
CA ASP A 156 -0.08 9.32 -4.25
C ASP A 156 -0.19 7.82 -4.50
N MET A 157 -1.37 7.42 -4.95
CA MET A 157 -1.72 6.03 -5.25
C MET A 157 -2.30 5.98 -6.65
N ILE A 158 -1.86 4.99 -7.43
CA ILE A 158 -2.63 4.57 -8.59
C ILE A 158 -3.53 3.43 -8.14
N VAL A 159 -4.83 3.64 -8.26
CA VAL A 159 -5.87 2.70 -7.83
C VAL A 159 -6.62 2.20 -9.05
N ALA A 160 -6.74 0.87 -9.14
CA ALA A 160 -7.60 0.21 -10.09
C ALA A 160 -8.95 -0.11 -9.41
N TYR A 161 -10.02 0.48 -9.94
CA TYR A 161 -11.40 0.13 -9.62
C TYR A 161 -11.84 -0.93 -10.63
N ILE A 162 -12.24 -2.12 -10.16
CA ILE A 162 -12.56 -3.26 -11.01
C ILE A 162 -13.98 -3.74 -10.70
N ASP A 163 -14.83 -3.74 -11.72
CA ASP A 163 -16.17 -4.28 -11.63
C ASP A 163 -16.17 -5.73 -12.12
N ILE A 164 -16.67 -6.62 -11.27
CA ILE A 164 -16.75 -8.06 -11.52
C ILE A 164 -18.17 -8.52 -11.19
N VAL A 165 -18.74 -9.35 -12.05
CA VAL A 165 -20.04 -9.99 -11.81
C VAL A 165 -19.88 -11.49 -11.67
N LYS A 166 -20.79 -12.11 -10.92
CA LYS A 166 -20.88 -13.57 -10.86
C LYS A 166 -21.96 -14.05 -11.82
N SER A 167 -21.59 -14.85 -12.81
CA SER A 167 -22.53 -15.50 -13.72
C SER A 167 -23.47 -16.38 -12.89
N LYS A 168 -24.77 -16.35 -13.20
CA LYS A 168 -25.68 -17.34 -12.61
C LYS A 168 -25.25 -18.73 -13.10
N PRO A 169 -25.27 -19.76 -12.24
CA PRO A 169 -25.07 -21.12 -12.72
C PRO A 169 -26.06 -21.37 -13.85
N ILE A 170 -25.55 -21.89 -14.98
CA ILE A 170 -26.39 -22.35 -16.07
C ILE A 170 -27.16 -23.54 -15.49
N ASN A 171 -28.38 -23.31 -15.00
CA ASN A 171 -29.31 -24.38 -14.70
C ASN A 171 -29.62 -25.05 -16.04
N GLY A 172 -28.92 -26.14 -16.30
CA GLY A 172 -29.12 -26.96 -17.49
C GLY A 172 -30.51 -27.58 -17.50
N ALA A 173 -31.05 -27.63 -18.72
CA ALA A 173 -32.16 -28.46 -19.20
C ALA A 173 -33.59 -28.04 -18.82
N ASN A 174 -34.25 -27.45 -19.83
CA ASN A 174 -35.65 -27.70 -20.13
C ASN A 174 -35.96 -29.20 -19.98
N SER A 175 -36.67 -29.59 -18.93
CA SER A 175 -37.41 -30.85 -18.95
C SER A 175 -38.77 -30.55 -19.58
N GLU A 176 -38.99 -31.11 -20.76
CA GLU A 176 -40.26 -31.14 -21.48
C GLU A 176 -41.42 -31.47 -20.53
N GLU A 177 -42.35 -30.52 -20.35
CA GLU A 177 -43.67 -30.81 -19.80
C GLU A 177 -44.41 -31.69 -20.82
N THR A 178 -44.25 -33.00 -20.63
CA THR A 178 -45.06 -33.98 -21.34
C THR A 178 -46.45 -33.97 -20.74
N ASN A 179 -47.40 -33.47 -21.53
CA ASN A 179 -48.83 -33.65 -21.37
C ASN A 179 -49.19 -35.05 -20.88
N CYS A 180 -49.79 -35.16 -19.70
CA CYS A 180 -50.65 -36.28 -19.34
C CYS A 180 -52.00 -35.73 -18.90
N ILE A 181 -52.90 -35.61 -19.88
CA ILE A 181 -54.34 -35.60 -19.66
C ILE A 181 -54.70 -36.99 -19.13
N VAL A 182 -55.36 -37.07 -17.98
CA VAL A 182 -56.15 -38.24 -17.62
C VAL A 182 -57.54 -37.77 -17.22
N THR A 183 -58.50 -38.29 -17.99
CA THR A 183 -59.96 -38.29 -17.85
C THR A 183 -60.47 -38.58 -16.45
#